data_AF-A0A1X7TYT5-F1
#
_entry.id   AF-A0A1X7TYT5-F1
#
_cell.length_a   1.000
_cell.length_b   1.000
_cell.length_c   1.000
_cell.angle_alpha   90.00
_cell.angle_beta   90.00
_cell.angle_gamma   90.00
#
_symmetry.space_group_name_H-M   'P 1'
#
loop_
_entity.id
_entity.type
_entity.pdbx_description
1 polymer ?
#
loop_
_entity_poly.entity_id
_entity_poly.type
_entity_poly.pdbx_seq_one_letter_code
_entity_poly.pdbx_strand_id
1 'polypeptide(L)' 'MSIECTLCKQANLGEICQLIRDHFPYYQQNCKGWKNSIRSNLSLN' A
#
# COMPACT_ATOMS: atom_id res chain seq x y z
N MET A 1 -7.46 15.19 14.17
CA MET A 1 -8.46 14.39 13.43
C MET A 1 -8.48 14.93 12.01
N SER A 2 -7.75 14.31 11.07
CA SER A 2 -7.72 14.77 9.68
C SER A 2 -8.68 13.93 8.85
N ILE A 3 -9.56 14.64 8.19
CA ILE A 3 -10.66 14.19 7.33
C ILE A 3 -10.05 13.73 5.99
N GLU A 4 -10.54 12.65 5.38
CA GLU A 4 -10.83 12.60 3.93
C GLU A 4 -11.44 11.26 3.47
N CYS A 5 -12.73 11.31 3.15
CA CYS A 5 -13.47 10.58 2.11
C CYS A 5 -12.84 9.34 1.46
N THR A 6 -12.97 8.16 2.06
CA THR A 6 -12.64 6.85 1.44
C THR A 6 -13.77 6.29 0.57
N LEU A 7 -14.28 7.09 -0.37
CA LEU A 7 -15.19 6.61 -1.43
C LEU A 7 -14.70 6.91 -2.86
N CYS A 8 -13.46 7.40 -3.01
CA CYS A 8 -12.78 7.50 -4.29
C CYS A 8 -11.72 6.41 -4.38
N LYS A 9 -11.74 5.66 -5.48
CA LYS A 9 -10.92 4.47 -5.80
C LYS A 9 -9.43 4.79 -5.99
N GLN A 10 -8.82 5.47 -5.03
CA GLN A 10 -7.38 5.65 -4.90
C GLN A 10 -7.00 5.27 -3.48
N ALA A 11 -6.79 3.98 -3.24
CA ALA A 11 -6.17 3.55 -2.00
C ALA A 11 -4.79 4.19 -1.92
N ASN A 12 -4.53 4.96 -0.86
CA ASN A 12 -3.26 5.64 -0.69
C ASN A 12 -2.16 4.57 -0.58
N LEU A 13 -0.99 4.78 -1.20
CA LEU A 13 0.12 3.80 -1.18
C LEU A 13 0.48 3.37 0.25
N GLY A 14 0.31 4.28 1.22
CA GLY A 14 0.47 4.02 2.64
C GLY A 14 -0.48 2.95 3.19
N GLU A 15 -1.77 3.01 2.81
CA GLU A 15 -2.78 2.05 3.26
C GLU A 15 -2.56 0.66 2.65
N ILE A 16 -2.24 0.60 1.36
CA ILE A 16 -1.93 -0.68 0.68
C ILE A 16 -0.70 -1.34 1.35
N CYS A 17 0.32 -0.53 1.69
CA CYS A 17 1.48 -1.03 2.41
C CYS A 17 1.16 -1.45 3.86
N GLN A 18 0.19 -0.83 4.53
CA GLN A 18 -0.25 -1.26 5.86
C GLN A 18 -1.05 -2.56 5.80
N LEU A 19 -2.01 -2.66 4.88
CA LEU A 19 -2.87 -3.83 4.72
C LEU A 19 -2.06 -5.09 4.38
N ILE A 20 -1.04 -4.97 3.53
CA ILE A 20 -0.14 -6.10 3.22
C ILE A 20 0.74 -6.48 4.41
N ARG A 21 1.19 -5.51 5.22
CA ARG A 21 1.97 -5.80 6.43
C ARG A 21 1.14 -6.47 7.52
N ASP A 22 -0.14 -6.13 7.64
CA ASP A 22 -1.07 -6.72 8.60
C ASP A 22 -1.56 -8.11 8.17
N HIS A 23 -1.88 -8.29 6.89
CA HIS A 23 -2.36 -9.58 6.38
C HIS A 23 -1.22 -10.58 6.12
N PHE A 24 -0.02 -10.10 5.78
CA PHE A 24 1.09 -10.95 5.41
C PHE A 24 2.37 -10.53 6.15
N PRO A 25 2.56 -11.01 7.40
CA PRO A 25 3.72 -10.66 8.22
C PRO A 25 5.06 -11.06 7.58
N TYR A 26 5.07 -12.05 6.67
CA TYR A 26 6.26 -12.44 5.88
C TYR A 26 6.83 -11.29 5.04
N TYR A 27 5.97 -10.37 4.56
CA TYR A 27 6.42 -9.24 3.75
C TYR A 27 6.99 -8.09 4.59
N GLN A 28 6.84 -8.06 5.92
CA GLN A 28 7.44 -7.01 6.75
C GLN A 28 8.98 -6.99 6.63
N GLN A 29 9.62 -8.14 6.47
CA GLN A 29 11.08 -8.23 6.43
C GLN A 29 11.69 -7.64 5.15
N ASN A 30 10.96 -7.69 4.03
CA ASN A 30 11.44 -7.28 2.70
C ASN A 30 10.76 -6.02 2.16
N CYS A 31 10.45 -5.06 3.04
CA CYS A 31 9.70 -3.81 2.74
C CYS A 31 10.17 -3.01 1.51
N LYS A 32 11.44 -3.09 1.09
CA LYS A 32 11.92 -2.33 -0.07
C LYS A 32 11.57 -2.98 -1.41
N GLY A 33 11.63 -4.31 -1.50
CA GLY A 33 11.45 -5.04 -2.77
C GLY A 33 10.01 -4.99 -3.25
N TRP A 34 9.07 -5.49 -2.44
CA TRP A 34 7.66 -5.54 -2.81
C TRP A 34 7.00 -4.17 -2.86
N LYS A 35 7.43 -3.19 -2.04
CA LYS A 35 6.91 -1.82 -2.10
C LYS A 35 7.23 -1.15 -3.43
N ASN A 36 8.41 -1.44 -4.02
CA ASN A 36 8.77 -0.92 -5.33
C ASN A 36 7.90 -1.56 -6.43
N SER A 37 7.66 -2.88 -6.34
CA SER A 37 6.74 -3.57 -7.25
C SER A 37 5.31 -3.03 -7.19
N ILE A 38 4.79 -2.74 -6.00
CA ILE A 38 3.44 -2.16 -5.84
C ILE A 38 3.37 -0.74 -6.39
N ARG A 39 4.39 0.09 -6.12
CA ARG A 39 4.47 1.45 -6.67
C ARG A 39 4.48 1.42 -8.20
N SER A 40 5.29 0.55 -8.79
CA SER A 40 5.34 0.37 -10.25
C SER A 40 3.99 -0.08 -10.81
N ASN A 41 3.29 -1.00 -10.16
CA ASN A 41 1.95 -1.45 -10.60
C ASN A 41 0.91 -0.33 -10.54
N LEU A 42 0.93 0.48 -9.48
CA LEU A 42 0.03 1.61 -9.32
C LEU A 42 0.36 2.77 -10.27
N SER A 43 1.62 2.92 -10.68
CA SER A 43 2.05 3.92 -11.68
C SER A 43 1.83 3.46 -13.13
N LEU A 44 1.66 2.15 -13.36
CA LEU A 44 1.40 1.56 -14.67
C LEU A 44 -0.11 1.46 -15.01
N ASN A 45 -1.00 1.88 -14.12
CA ASN A 45 -2.46 1.88 -14.32
C ASN A 45 -3.02 3.31 -14.45
#